data_AF-A0A956SW98-F1
#
_entry.id   AF-A0A956SW98-F1
#
_cell.length_a   1.000
_cell.length_b   1.000
_cell.length_c   1.000
_cell.angle_alpha   90.00
_cell.angle_beta   90.00
_cell.angle_gamma   90.00
#
_symmetry.space_group_name_H-M   'P 1'
#
loop_
_entity.id
_entity.type
_entity.pdbx_description
1 polymer ?
#
loop_
_entity_poly.entity_id
_entity_poly.type
_entity_poly.pdbx_seq_one_letter_code
_entity_poly.pdbx_strand_id
1 'polypeptide(L)'
;MTRMKWRWARASAKTAIVLAAYLGVTAANGDYGCLPGSYQGWFVQMPAAGPGYYFYLNDGRWGVRDMVYGLMDAGCDFDELLVGPQGWGRIGIGHISKETGGYFSPHQSHRCGVDADMLLLTANGAEQGVVVGGANYSRDRTFLYIVYYLSAHLNMSHIFLNDPALYGPLIQYSPGHEDHMHVRIYRPSGFTESICPSYG
;
A
#
# COMPACT_ATOMS: atom_id res chain seq x y z
N MET A 1 -38.80 6.85 -3.48
CA MET A 1 -37.39 6.62 -3.91
C MET A 1 -36.52 7.68 -3.25
N THR A 2 -35.92 7.33 -2.13
CA THR A 2 -35.22 8.26 -1.23
C THR A 2 -33.75 8.32 -1.63
N ARG A 3 -33.28 9.49 -2.10
CA ARG A 3 -31.86 9.72 -2.39
C ARG A 3 -31.08 9.76 -1.06
N MET A 4 -30.21 8.79 -0.87
CA MET A 4 -29.27 8.70 0.25
C MET A 4 -28.27 9.86 0.15
N LYS A 5 -28.41 10.85 1.03
CA LYS A 5 -27.48 11.99 1.15
C LYS A 5 -26.27 11.53 1.97
N TRP A 6 -25.16 11.27 1.31
CA TRP A 6 -23.85 11.15 1.96
C TRP A 6 -23.44 12.53 2.49
N ARG A 7 -23.56 12.73 3.81
CA ARG A 7 -23.05 13.92 4.50
C ARG A 7 -21.56 13.74 4.73
N TRP A 8 -20.74 14.40 3.91
CA TRP A 8 -19.36 14.67 4.24
C TRP A 8 -19.34 15.48 5.55
N ALA A 9 -18.83 14.87 6.63
CA ALA A 9 -18.38 15.65 7.77
C ALA A 9 -17.30 16.61 7.26
N ARG A 10 -17.33 17.86 7.74
CA ARG A 10 -16.45 18.94 7.28
C ARG A 10 -14.99 18.50 7.37
N ALA A 11 -14.43 18.09 6.24
CA ALA A 11 -13.01 17.92 6.08
C ALA A 11 -12.38 19.29 6.35
N SER A 12 -11.37 19.33 7.22
CA SER A 12 -10.69 20.58 7.55
C SER A 12 -10.14 21.22 6.27
N ALA A 13 -9.92 22.54 6.25
CA ALA A 13 -9.34 23.24 5.10
C ALA A 13 -8.01 22.62 4.59
N LYS A 14 -7.31 21.84 5.44
CA LYS A 14 -6.10 21.08 5.08
C LYS A 14 -6.38 19.86 4.19
N THR A 15 -7.57 19.26 4.28
CA THR A 15 -7.99 18.11 3.46
C THR A 15 -8.44 18.54 2.05
N ALA A 16 -8.92 19.78 1.90
CA ALA A 16 -9.35 20.32 0.61
C ALA A 16 -8.18 20.57 -0.37
N ILE A 17 -6.98 20.85 0.15
CA ILE A 17 -5.77 21.09 -0.67
C ILE A 17 -5.32 19.79 -1.36
N VAL A 18 -5.39 18.65 -0.65
CA VAL A 18 -5.05 17.33 -1.21
C VAL A 18 -6.03 16.95 -2.33
N LEU A 19 -7.34 17.22 -2.15
CA LEU A 19 -8.36 16.95 -3.16
C LEU A 19 -8.18 17.79 -4.44
N ALA A 20 -7.70 19.02 -4.32
CA ALA A 20 -7.48 19.93 -5.46
C ALA A 20 -6.22 19.58 -6.26
N ALA A 21 -5.14 19.12 -5.60
CA ALA A 21 -3.98 18.58 -6.29
C ALA A 21 -4.33 17.31 -7.08
N TYR A 22 -5.20 16.47 -6.52
CA TYR A 22 -5.59 15.18 -7.09
C TYR A 22 -6.46 15.27 -8.36
N LEU A 23 -7.26 16.33 -8.51
CA LEU A 23 -8.06 16.55 -9.74
C LEU A 23 -7.25 17.15 -10.90
N GLY A 24 -6.00 17.55 -10.67
CA GLY A 24 -5.11 18.11 -11.68
C GLY A 24 -4.06 17.14 -12.23
N VAL A 25 -3.82 16.01 -11.55
CA VAL A 25 -2.85 14.99 -11.99
C VAL A 25 -3.60 13.95 -12.81
N THR A 26 -3.77 14.21 -14.10
CA THR A 26 -4.05 13.14 -15.05
C THR A 26 -2.87 12.19 -15.04
N ALA A 27 -3.11 10.90 -14.80
CA ALA A 27 -2.14 9.83 -14.93
C ALA A 27 -1.48 9.84 -16.31
N ALA A 28 -0.42 10.62 -16.45
CA ALA A 28 0.59 10.37 -17.46
C ALA A 28 1.37 9.16 -16.96
N ASN A 29 1.62 8.20 -17.84
CA ASN A 29 2.55 7.09 -17.63
C ASN A 29 3.96 7.67 -17.40
N GLY A 30 4.20 8.17 -16.19
CA GLY A 30 5.30 9.03 -15.84
C GLY A 30 6.35 8.25 -15.09
N ASP A 31 7.49 8.09 -15.73
CA ASP A 31 8.76 7.69 -15.15
C ASP A 31 9.17 8.76 -14.11
N TYR A 32 8.67 8.67 -12.87
CA TYR A 32 8.90 9.65 -11.80
C TYR A 32 10.34 9.64 -11.24
N GLY A 33 11.32 9.12 -11.99
CA GLY A 33 12.73 9.06 -11.59
C GLY A 33 13.00 8.16 -10.38
N CYS A 34 12.00 7.42 -9.90
CA CYS A 34 12.06 6.57 -8.72
C CYS A 34 12.42 5.11 -9.03
N LEU A 35 12.49 4.72 -10.30
CA LEU A 35 12.70 3.32 -10.70
C LEU A 35 14.21 2.98 -10.82
N PRO A 36 14.74 2.01 -10.06
CA PRO A 36 16.10 1.53 -10.24
C PRO A 36 16.24 0.62 -11.47
N GLY A 37 17.43 0.65 -12.07
CA GLY A 37 17.76 -0.10 -13.28
C GLY A 37 18.21 -1.55 -13.07
N SER A 38 17.85 -2.37 -14.06
CA SER A 38 18.24 -3.76 -14.39
C SER A 38 17.53 -4.92 -13.66
N TYR A 39 17.24 -5.96 -14.45
CA TYR A 39 16.17 -6.95 -14.24
C TYR A 39 16.73 -8.38 -14.36
N GLN A 40 16.30 -9.30 -13.50
CA GLN A 40 16.35 -10.75 -13.78
C GLN A 40 15.11 -11.46 -13.22
N GLY A 41 14.31 -12.07 -14.10
CA GLY A 41 13.15 -12.89 -13.70
C GLY A 41 11.83 -12.15 -13.48
N TRP A 42 10.86 -12.87 -12.92
CA TRP A 42 9.50 -12.39 -12.65
C TRP A 42 9.39 -11.53 -11.39
N PHE A 43 10.38 -11.61 -10.50
CA PHE A 43 10.42 -10.92 -9.22
C PHE A 43 11.54 -9.88 -9.25
N VAL A 44 11.27 -8.72 -8.67
CA VAL A 44 12.20 -7.61 -8.49
C VAL A 44 12.38 -7.39 -7.00
N GLN A 45 13.62 -7.12 -6.58
CA GLN A 45 13.88 -6.71 -5.21
C GLN A 45 13.45 -5.26 -5.02
N MET A 46 12.57 -5.01 -4.06
CA MET A 46 12.27 -3.67 -3.61
C MET A 46 13.48 -3.08 -2.86
N PRO A 47 13.89 -1.83 -3.14
CA PRO A 47 14.90 -1.14 -2.35
C PRO A 47 14.52 -1.08 -0.86
N ALA A 48 15.51 -1.05 0.02
CA ALA A 48 15.26 -1.00 1.47
C ALA A 48 14.55 0.28 1.93
N ALA A 49 14.67 1.36 1.14
CA ALA A 49 13.96 2.61 1.37
C ALA A 49 13.95 3.43 0.08
N GLY A 50 13.03 4.39 0.02
CA GLY A 50 12.94 5.39 -1.03
C GLY A 50 12.09 6.58 -0.57
N PRO A 51 11.74 7.49 -1.47
CA PRO A 51 10.79 8.55 -1.16
C PRO A 51 9.47 7.96 -0.65
N GLY A 52 8.98 8.46 0.48
CA GLY A 52 7.67 8.08 1.01
C GLY A 52 7.55 6.69 1.63
N TYR A 53 8.57 5.83 1.52
CA TYR A 53 8.54 4.49 2.10
C TYR A 53 9.88 4.06 2.73
N TYR A 54 9.78 3.07 3.62
CA TYR A 54 10.93 2.30 4.10
C TYR A 54 10.50 0.85 4.34
N PHE A 55 11.45 -0.07 4.18
CA PHE A 55 11.25 -1.47 4.46
C PHE A 55 11.73 -1.77 5.89
N TYR A 56 10.85 -2.21 6.78
CA TYR A 56 11.16 -2.32 8.22
C TYR A 56 11.66 -3.71 8.65
N LEU A 57 11.83 -4.63 7.69
CA LEU A 57 12.33 -5.99 7.89
C LEU A 57 13.63 -6.21 7.11
N ASN A 58 14.31 -7.34 7.33
CA ASN A 58 15.60 -7.62 6.68
C ASN A 58 15.48 -8.57 5.47
N ASP A 59 14.31 -9.14 5.24
CA ASP A 59 14.04 -10.15 4.21
C ASP A 59 12.65 -9.97 3.58
N GLY A 60 12.30 -10.81 2.59
CA GLY A 60 10.95 -10.83 2.03
C GLY A 60 10.57 -9.64 1.12
N ARG A 61 11.54 -8.85 0.67
CA ARG A 61 11.36 -7.66 -0.16
C ARG A 61 11.35 -7.94 -1.67
N TRP A 62 10.79 -9.06 -2.10
CA TRP A 62 10.74 -9.43 -3.52
C TRP A 62 9.30 -9.49 -3.99
N GLY A 63 9.00 -8.92 -5.15
CA GLY A 63 7.64 -8.89 -5.67
C GLY A 63 7.61 -8.86 -7.19
N VAL A 64 6.44 -9.07 -7.78
CA VAL A 64 6.26 -8.80 -9.21
C VAL A 64 6.46 -7.31 -9.48
N ARG A 65 6.79 -6.97 -10.73
CA ARG A 65 7.04 -5.57 -11.13
C ARG A 65 5.90 -4.64 -10.74
N ASP A 66 4.66 -5.02 -11.05
CA ASP A 66 3.48 -4.21 -10.74
C ASP A 66 3.34 -3.92 -9.24
N MET A 67 3.72 -4.87 -8.37
CA MET A 67 3.71 -4.65 -6.93
C MET A 67 4.84 -3.71 -6.52
N VAL A 68 6.09 -4.02 -6.89
CA VAL A 68 7.26 -3.28 -6.43
C VAL A 68 7.24 -1.85 -6.96
N TYR A 69 7.00 -1.67 -8.26
CA TYR A 69 7.00 -0.35 -8.88
C TYR A 69 5.77 0.45 -8.49
N GLY A 70 4.58 -0.17 -8.41
CA GLY A 70 3.40 0.55 -7.92
C GLY A 70 3.54 1.04 -6.47
N LEU A 71 4.21 0.27 -5.59
CA LEU A 71 4.53 0.72 -4.24
C LEU A 71 5.55 1.87 -4.23
N MET A 72 6.53 1.84 -5.13
CA MET A 72 7.54 2.89 -5.25
C MET A 72 6.95 4.20 -5.78
N ASP A 73 6.11 4.12 -6.81
CA ASP A 73 5.41 5.27 -7.38
C ASP A 73 4.43 5.87 -6.36
N ALA A 74 3.68 5.02 -5.65
CA ALA A 74 2.84 5.45 -4.53
C ALA A 74 3.65 6.14 -3.42
N GLY A 75 4.86 5.64 -3.14
CA GLY A 75 5.81 6.27 -2.22
C GLY A 75 6.24 7.65 -2.70
N CYS A 76 6.61 7.81 -3.98
CA CYS A 76 7.08 9.09 -4.51
C CYS A 76 5.99 10.18 -4.45
N ASP A 77 4.77 9.86 -4.88
CA ASP A 77 3.65 10.80 -4.78
C ASP A 77 3.32 11.13 -3.32
N PHE A 78 3.41 10.14 -2.43
CA PHE A 78 3.15 10.31 -1.00
C PHE A 78 4.20 11.20 -0.33
N ASP A 79 5.46 11.05 -0.73
CA ASP A 79 6.58 11.85 -0.25
C ASP A 79 6.41 13.32 -0.60
N GLU A 80 6.18 13.56 -1.90
CA GLU A 80 6.08 14.89 -2.49
C GLU A 80 4.95 15.70 -1.86
N LEU A 81 3.83 15.05 -1.52
CA LEU A 81 2.62 15.73 -1.08
C LEU A 81 2.42 15.76 0.44
N LEU A 82 2.83 14.70 1.16
CA LEU A 82 2.44 14.50 2.56
C LEU A 82 3.61 14.32 3.51
N VAL A 83 4.64 13.54 3.17
CA VAL A 83 5.76 13.30 4.10
C VAL A 83 6.54 14.59 4.34
N GLY A 84 7.14 15.16 3.30
CA GLY A 84 7.89 16.41 3.42
C GLY A 84 7.01 17.59 3.82
N PRO A 85 5.97 17.93 3.03
CA PRO A 85 5.20 19.16 3.25
C PRO A 85 4.30 19.16 4.47
N GLN A 86 3.75 18.00 4.86
CA GLN A 86 2.76 17.90 5.95
C GLN A 86 3.32 17.20 7.20
N GLY A 87 4.59 16.78 7.18
CA GLY A 87 5.22 16.08 8.30
C GLY A 87 4.59 14.73 8.60
N TRP A 88 4.09 14.03 7.59
CA TRP A 88 3.68 12.64 7.75
C TRP A 88 4.92 11.76 7.80
N GLY A 89 4.81 10.60 8.45
CA GLY A 89 5.85 9.58 8.37
C GLY A 89 5.74 8.82 7.06
N ARG A 90 6.86 8.31 6.55
CA ARG A 90 6.84 7.37 5.43
C ARG A 90 6.06 6.10 5.79
N ILE A 91 5.56 5.42 4.77
CA ILE A 91 4.88 4.14 4.96
C ILE A 91 5.92 3.04 5.23
N GLY A 92 5.69 2.25 6.28
CA GLY A 92 6.52 1.07 6.56
C GLY A 92 6.03 -0.12 5.76
N ILE A 93 6.89 -0.71 4.94
CA ILE A 93 6.59 -1.89 4.12
C ILE A 93 7.25 -3.12 4.76
N GLY A 94 6.45 -4.15 4.96
CA GLY A 94 6.83 -5.44 5.51
C GLY A 94 7.00 -6.47 4.42
N HIS A 95 6.74 -7.74 4.72
CA HIS A 95 6.94 -8.82 3.75
C HIS A 95 6.14 -8.59 2.46
N ILE A 96 6.72 -9.05 1.34
CA ILE A 96 6.09 -9.10 0.01
C ILE A 96 6.13 -10.55 -0.50
N SER A 97 7.34 -11.08 -0.67
CA SER A 97 7.62 -12.50 -0.91
C SER A 97 9.12 -12.79 -0.89
N LYS A 98 9.49 -14.07 -1.04
CA LYS A 98 10.87 -14.50 -1.30
C LYS A 98 11.29 -14.19 -2.74
N GLU A 99 12.61 -14.14 -2.98
CA GLU A 99 13.20 -13.88 -4.30
C GLU A 99 12.64 -14.74 -5.43
N THR A 100 12.36 -16.00 -5.15
CA THR A 100 11.80 -16.95 -6.11
C THR A 100 10.35 -17.33 -5.78
N GLY A 101 9.67 -16.55 -4.95
CA GLY A 101 8.35 -16.86 -4.42
C GLY A 101 8.32 -18.12 -3.53
N GLY A 102 7.17 -18.80 -3.52
CA GLY A 102 6.94 -20.04 -2.76
C GLY A 102 6.53 -19.81 -1.30
N TYR A 103 6.37 -20.88 -0.53
CA TYR A 103 5.89 -20.78 0.85
C TYR A 103 6.79 -19.88 1.70
N PHE A 104 6.19 -18.93 2.40
CA PHE A 104 6.88 -17.95 3.22
C PHE A 104 6.32 -17.92 4.63
N SER A 105 6.77 -18.84 5.49
CA SER A 105 6.34 -18.89 6.90
C SER A 105 6.52 -17.53 7.59
N PRO A 106 5.55 -17.07 8.40
CA PRO A 106 4.27 -17.73 8.74
C PRO A 106 3.16 -17.52 7.70
N HIS A 107 3.41 -16.70 6.68
CA HIS A 107 2.44 -16.25 5.69
C HIS A 107 1.96 -17.36 4.77
N GLN A 108 0.64 -17.40 4.58
CA GLN A 108 0.02 -18.31 3.62
C GLN A 108 -0.02 -17.71 2.21
N SER A 109 -0.17 -16.38 2.10
CA SER A 109 -0.42 -15.62 0.86
C SER A 109 0.84 -15.18 0.11
N HIS A 110 1.84 -14.64 0.82
CA HIS A 110 3.10 -13.97 0.36
C HIS A 110 4.06 -14.83 -0.49
N ARG A 111 3.53 -15.57 -1.45
CA ARG A 111 4.24 -16.58 -2.26
C ARG A 111 4.51 -16.12 -3.68
N CYS A 112 3.68 -15.21 -4.18
CA CYS A 112 3.66 -14.85 -5.58
C CYS A 112 4.18 -13.46 -5.86
N GLY A 113 4.63 -12.72 -4.84
CA GLY A 113 5.09 -11.34 -5.00
C GLY A 113 3.98 -10.34 -5.37
N VAL A 114 2.72 -10.72 -5.16
CA VAL A 114 1.52 -9.90 -5.42
C VAL A 114 0.84 -9.46 -4.12
N ASP A 115 1.50 -9.72 -2.99
CA ASP A 115 1.05 -9.45 -1.64
C ASP A 115 2.07 -8.52 -0.98
N ALA A 116 1.64 -7.61 -0.12
CA ALA A 116 2.52 -6.76 0.67
C ALA A 116 1.86 -6.42 2.02
N ASP A 117 2.60 -6.60 3.11
CA ASP A 117 2.21 -6.11 4.42
C ASP A 117 2.70 -4.67 4.59
N MET A 118 1.88 -3.79 5.15
CA MET A 118 2.22 -2.39 5.32
C MET A 118 1.74 -1.89 6.67
N LEU A 119 2.59 -1.17 7.40
CA LEU A 119 2.24 -0.58 8.69
C LEU A 119 1.09 0.42 8.54
N LEU A 120 0.32 0.58 9.61
CA LEU A 120 -0.69 1.63 9.71
C LEU A 120 -0.03 2.99 9.98
N LEU A 121 -0.66 4.06 9.50
CA LEU A 121 -0.10 5.41 9.65
C LEU A 121 -0.43 6.02 11.02
N THR A 122 0.56 6.71 11.58
CA THR A 122 0.44 7.38 12.87
C THR A 122 -0.13 8.79 12.73
N ALA A 123 -0.83 9.27 13.75
CA ALA A 123 -1.36 10.64 13.81
C ALA A 123 -0.25 11.70 13.98
N ASN A 124 0.84 11.32 14.64
CA ASN A 124 1.99 12.21 14.88
C ASN A 124 3.07 12.15 13.80
N GLY A 125 2.94 11.29 12.78
CA GLY A 125 3.94 11.16 11.71
C GLY A 125 5.18 10.35 12.09
N ALA A 126 5.17 9.67 13.24
CA ALA A 126 6.23 8.73 13.57
C ALA A 126 6.21 7.49 12.66
N GLU A 127 7.38 7.07 12.22
CA GLU A 127 7.62 5.85 11.44
C GLU A 127 7.73 4.64 12.38
N GLN A 128 6.59 4.12 12.82
CA GLN A 128 6.52 2.99 13.75
C GLN A 128 5.20 2.22 13.59
N GLY A 129 5.18 0.97 14.08
CA GLY A 129 3.95 0.19 14.15
C GLY A 129 2.92 0.78 15.11
N VAL A 130 1.65 0.73 14.74
CA VAL A 130 0.50 1.08 15.57
C VAL A 130 -0.65 0.11 15.29
N VAL A 131 -1.54 -0.06 16.26
CA VAL A 131 -2.71 -0.94 16.16
C VAL A 131 -3.99 -0.14 15.95
N VAL A 132 -4.96 -0.71 15.25
CA VAL A 132 -6.32 -0.18 15.14
C VAL A 132 -6.88 0.11 16.54
N GLY A 133 -7.46 1.30 16.71
CA GLY A 133 -7.99 1.78 17.99
C GLY A 133 -6.94 2.30 18.96
N GLY A 134 -5.64 2.15 18.68
CA GLY A 134 -4.56 2.75 19.45
C GLY A 134 -4.60 4.28 19.39
N ALA A 135 -4.16 4.94 20.47
CA ALA A 135 -4.24 6.41 20.59
C ALA A 135 -3.48 7.17 19.48
N ASN A 136 -2.41 6.60 18.95
CA ASN A 136 -1.62 7.20 17.88
C ASN A 136 -1.96 6.66 16.47
N TYR A 137 -2.89 5.70 16.35
CA TYR A 137 -3.35 5.25 15.04
C TYR A 137 -4.18 6.34 14.36
N SER A 138 -3.86 6.63 13.10
CA SER A 138 -4.66 7.54 12.29
C SER A 138 -5.38 6.79 11.18
N ARG A 139 -6.66 6.49 11.45
CA ARG A 139 -7.59 5.95 10.46
C ARG A 139 -7.64 6.81 9.19
N ASP A 140 -7.79 8.12 9.37
CA ASP A 140 -7.92 9.04 8.23
C ASP A 140 -6.67 9.02 7.34
N ARG A 141 -5.47 9.03 7.94
CA ARG A 141 -4.21 8.96 7.18
C ARG A 141 -4.07 7.63 6.45
N THR A 142 -4.36 6.53 7.14
CA THR A 142 -4.32 5.18 6.56
C THR A 142 -5.29 5.05 5.39
N PHE A 143 -6.53 5.51 5.57
CA PHE A 143 -7.54 5.49 4.52
C PHE A 143 -7.17 6.39 3.32
N LEU A 144 -6.65 7.59 3.57
CA LEU A 144 -6.16 8.47 2.51
C LEU A 144 -5.01 7.84 1.72
N TYR A 145 -4.07 7.19 2.40
CA TYR A 145 -2.97 6.48 1.76
C TYR A 145 -3.48 5.37 0.82
N ILE A 146 -4.42 4.55 1.30
CA ILE A 146 -5.06 3.49 0.50
C ILE A 146 -5.79 4.07 -0.73
N VAL A 147 -6.66 5.06 -0.52
CA VAL A 147 -7.55 5.55 -1.58
C VAL A 147 -6.80 6.40 -2.60
N TYR A 148 -5.82 7.20 -2.19
CA TYR A 148 -5.17 8.15 -3.10
C TYR A 148 -3.79 7.73 -3.58
N TYR A 149 -3.09 6.85 -2.89
CA TYR A 149 -1.72 6.49 -3.29
C TYR A 149 -1.68 5.05 -3.77
N LEU A 150 -2.21 4.11 -2.99
CA LEU A 150 -2.27 2.72 -3.45
C LEU A 150 -3.20 2.55 -4.65
N SER A 151 -4.41 3.13 -4.63
CA SER A 151 -5.37 2.92 -5.74
C SER A 151 -4.99 3.59 -7.06
N ALA A 152 -4.09 4.58 -7.03
CA ALA A 152 -3.55 5.21 -8.22
C ALA A 152 -2.55 4.31 -8.97
N HIS A 153 -1.78 3.52 -8.21
CA HIS A 153 -0.59 2.83 -8.72
C HIS A 153 -0.69 1.31 -8.66
N LEU A 154 -1.64 0.76 -7.90
CA LEU A 154 -1.85 -0.66 -7.73
C LEU A 154 -3.26 -1.07 -8.16
N ASN A 155 -3.35 -2.08 -9.04
CA ASN A 155 -4.60 -2.76 -9.36
C ASN A 155 -4.95 -3.76 -8.24
N MET A 156 -5.44 -3.23 -7.12
CA MET A 156 -5.72 -3.99 -5.91
C MET A 156 -6.96 -4.90 -6.06
N SER A 157 -6.84 -6.14 -5.60
CA SER A 157 -7.93 -7.10 -5.53
C SER A 157 -8.63 -7.08 -4.17
N HIS A 158 -7.87 -6.94 -3.08
CA HIS A 158 -8.38 -6.77 -1.72
C HIS A 158 -7.28 -6.27 -0.78
N ILE A 159 -7.73 -5.80 0.38
CA ILE A 159 -6.91 -5.41 1.52
C ILE A 159 -7.49 -6.09 2.76
N PHE A 160 -6.66 -6.76 3.55
CA PHE A 160 -7.05 -7.14 4.91
C PHE A 160 -6.56 -6.09 5.90
N LEU A 161 -7.48 -5.51 6.66
CA LEU A 161 -7.22 -4.50 7.68
C LEU A 161 -8.38 -4.54 8.67
N ASN A 162 -8.12 -4.81 9.95
CA ASN A 162 -9.17 -5.00 10.96
C ASN A 162 -9.67 -3.69 11.57
N ASP A 163 -9.96 -2.70 10.72
CA ASP A 163 -10.66 -1.48 11.10
C ASP A 163 -12.11 -1.50 10.58
N PRO A 164 -13.10 -1.82 11.43
CA PRO A 164 -14.49 -1.98 11.00
C PRO A 164 -15.10 -0.73 10.36
N ALA A 165 -14.55 0.45 10.64
CA ALA A 165 -15.03 1.69 10.05
C ALA A 165 -14.62 1.84 8.57
N LEU A 166 -13.65 1.06 8.09
CA LEU A 166 -13.13 1.11 6.73
C LEU A 166 -13.61 -0.06 5.85
N TYR A 167 -14.38 -1.00 6.40
CA TYR A 167 -14.82 -2.19 5.65
C TYR A 167 -15.65 -1.84 4.41
N GLY A 168 -15.44 -2.61 3.36
CA GLY A 168 -16.13 -2.45 2.07
C GLY A 168 -15.74 -3.55 1.08
N PRO A 169 -16.02 -3.37 -0.22
CA PRO A 169 -15.68 -4.37 -1.23
C PRO A 169 -14.18 -4.68 -1.29
N LEU A 170 -13.34 -3.66 -1.11
CA LEU A 170 -11.88 -3.79 -1.15
C LEU A 170 -11.28 -4.14 0.21
N ILE A 171 -11.76 -3.54 1.30
CA ILE A 171 -11.18 -3.70 2.65
C ILE A 171 -12.01 -4.69 3.47
N GLN A 172 -11.38 -5.76 3.93
CA GLN A 172 -12.05 -6.90 4.57
C GLN A 172 -11.36 -7.28 5.88
N TYR A 173 -12.12 -7.92 6.77
CA TYR A 173 -11.58 -8.50 8.00
C TYR A 173 -10.79 -9.77 7.72
N SER A 174 -9.66 -9.94 8.38
CA SER A 174 -8.93 -11.22 8.48
C SER A 174 -8.16 -11.28 9.80
N PRO A 175 -8.20 -12.38 10.57
CA PRO A 175 -7.50 -12.46 11.86
C PRO A 175 -6.03 -12.04 11.77
N GLY A 176 -5.55 -11.22 12.71
CA GLY A 176 -4.14 -10.81 12.81
C GLY A 176 -3.74 -9.55 12.05
N HIS A 177 -4.70 -8.78 11.52
CA HIS A 177 -4.45 -7.55 10.73
C HIS A 177 -4.86 -6.29 11.50
N GLU A 178 -4.63 -6.28 12.81
CA GLU A 178 -4.87 -5.13 13.68
C GLU A 178 -3.73 -4.11 13.66
N ASP A 179 -2.50 -4.51 13.33
CA ASP A 179 -1.29 -3.67 13.39
C ASP A 179 -0.64 -3.38 12.03
N HIS A 180 -1.16 -3.98 10.97
CA HIS A 180 -0.76 -3.76 9.59
C HIS A 180 -1.95 -4.01 8.65
N MET A 181 -1.82 -3.54 7.42
CA MET A 181 -2.70 -3.93 6.32
C MET A 181 -1.97 -4.91 5.40
N HIS A 182 -2.66 -5.96 4.97
CA HIS A 182 -2.21 -6.87 3.93
C HIS A 182 -2.85 -6.44 2.60
N VAL A 183 -2.05 -6.01 1.64
CA VAL A 183 -2.51 -5.57 0.31
C VAL A 183 -2.24 -6.67 -0.70
N ARG A 184 -3.26 -7.06 -1.48
CA ARG A 184 -3.09 -7.97 -2.63
C ARG A 184 -3.49 -7.30 -3.93
N ILE A 185 -2.60 -7.33 -4.93
CA ILE A 185 -2.94 -6.95 -6.30
C ILE A 185 -3.43 -8.13 -7.14
N TYR A 186 -4.13 -7.83 -8.23
CA TYR A 186 -4.35 -8.83 -9.27
C TYR A 186 -3.01 -9.27 -9.86
N ARG A 187 -2.93 -10.55 -10.23
CA ARG A 187 -1.76 -11.09 -10.92
C ARG A 187 -1.57 -10.36 -12.26
N PRO A 188 -0.34 -9.98 -12.64
CA PRO A 188 -0.06 -9.41 -13.94
C PRO A 188 -0.48 -10.35 -15.08
N SER A 189 -0.75 -9.79 -16.25
CA SER A 189 -1.05 -10.60 -17.44
C SER A 189 0.12 -11.53 -17.78
N GLY A 190 -0.19 -12.79 -18.12
CA GLY A 190 0.83 -13.82 -18.39
C GLY A 190 1.50 -14.42 -17.15
N PHE A 191 1.14 -13.98 -15.94
CA PHE A 191 1.58 -14.62 -14.70
C PHE A 191 0.80 -15.93 -14.48
N THR A 192 1.45 -17.04 -14.84
CA THR A 192 0.85 -18.38 -14.88
C THR A 192 1.07 -19.18 -13.58
N GLU A 193 0.31 -20.25 -13.44
CA GLU A 193 0.40 -21.22 -12.33
C GLU A 193 1.79 -21.87 -12.19
N SER A 194 2.59 -21.92 -13.28
CA SER A 194 3.97 -22.43 -13.18
C SER A 194 4.94 -21.43 -12.54
N ILE A 195 4.57 -20.14 -12.50
CA ILE A 195 5.37 -19.07 -11.89
C ILE A 195 4.98 -18.93 -10.40
N CYS A 196 3.69 -19.01 -10.10
CA CYS A 196 3.23 -19.15 -8.74
C CYS A 196 1.97 -20.02 -8.67
N PRO A 197 2.09 -21.27 -8.17
CA PRO A 197 0.95 -22.15 -8.02
C PRO A 197 -0.11 -21.53 -7.11
N SER A 198 -1.35 -21.54 -7.55
CA SER A 198 -2.52 -21.41 -6.69
C SER A 198 -2.52 -22.57 -5.70
N TYR A 199 -2.79 -22.25 -4.45
CA TYR A 199 -3.04 -23.24 -3.41
C TYR A 199 -4.53 -23.17 -3.11
N GLY A 200 -5.16 -24.35 -3.08
CA GLY A 200 -6.58 -24.53 -2.77
C GLY A 200 -6.91 -24.27 -1.31
#